data_AF-A0A7L0BCV4-F1
#
_entry.id   AF-A0A7L0BCV4-F1
#
_cell.length_a   1.000
_cell.length_b   1.000
_cell.length_c   1.000
_cell.angle_alpha   90.00
_cell.angle_beta   90.00
_cell.angle_gamma   90.00
#
_symmetry.space_group_name_H-M   'P 1'
#
loop_
_entity.id
_entity.type
_entity.pdbx_description
1 polymer ?
#
loop_
_entity_poly.entity_id
_entity_poly.type
_entity_poly.pdbx_seq_one_letter_code
_entity_poly.pdbx_strand_id
1 'polypeptide(L)'
;AKMIKYLLFNPLEPEKLPTLKELTTSEICKVWASASKYIRRQLLQKRAVEIGVGTFAVVPARATVGEDKVLPVERPVFQPCRMLKKFYKLKCAKTKIP
;
A
#
# COMPACT_ATOMS: atom_id res chain seq x y z
N ALA A 1 6.75 10.46 9.96
CA ALA A 1 5.83 11.55 9.54
C ALA A 1 6.53 12.72 8.83
N LYS A 2 7.68 13.23 9.31
CA LYS A 2 8.37 14.42 8.74
C LYS A 2 8.84 14.23 7.29
N MET A 3 9.35 13.03 6.96
CA MET A 3 9.86 12.70 5.63
C MET A 3 8.75 12.63 4.56
N ILE A 4 7.64 11.91 4.82
CA ILE A 4 6.49 11.83 3.88
C ILE A 4 5.93 13.22 3.56
N LYS A 5 5.87 14.11 4.57
CA LYS A 5 5.47 15.50 4.34
C LYS A 5 6.45 16.18 3.38
N TYR A 6 7.76 16.04 3.59
CA TYR A 6 8.76 16.62 2.69
C TYR A 6 8.65 16.12 1.24
N LEU A 7 8.45 14.82 1.02
CA LEU A 7 8.36 14.24 -0.34
C LEU A 7 7.14 14.69 -1.15
N LEU A 8 6.06 15.09 -0.48
CA LEU A 8 4.81 15.49 -1.15
C LEU A 8 4.82 16.94 -1.64
N PHE A 9 5.58 17.81 -0.95
CA PHE A 9 5.61 19.24 -1.24
C PHE A 9 6.85 19.67 -2.02
N ASN A 10 7.90 18.85 -2.06
CA ASN A 10 9.14 19.15 -2.78
C ASN A 10 9.47 17.99 -3.73
N PRO A 11 9.72 18.25 -5.02
CA PRO A 11 10.32 17.25 -5.89
C PRO A 11 11.64 16.80 -5.27
N LEU A 12 11.81 15.49 -5.12
CA LEU A 12 13.07 14.90 -4.69
C LEU A 12 13.94 14.78 -5.92
N GLU A 13 14.92 15.66 -5.99
CA GLU A 13 16.01 15.47 -6.93
C GLU A 13 16.80 14.21 -6.51
N PRO A 14 17.23 13.36 -7.45
CA PRO A 14 18.00 12.14 -7.15
C PRO A 14 19.21 12.38 -6.23
N GLU A 15 19.78 13.58 -6.27
CA GLU A 15 20.90 14.07 -5.46
C GLU A 15 20.58 14.08 -3.95
N LYS A 16 19.29 14.19 -3.60
CA LYS A 16 18.81 14.20 -2.20
C LYS A 16 18.51 12.79 -1.68
N LEU A 17 18.65 11.77 -2.52
CA LEU A 17 18.40 10.36 -2.21
C LEU A 17 19.65 9.53 -2.57
N PRO A 18 20.74 9.62 -1.79
CA PRO A 18 22.02 8.99 -2.13
C PRO A 18 21.90 7.49 -2.39
N THR A 19 21.11 6.77 -1.58
CA THR A 19 20.84 5.35 -1.80
C THR A 19 20.11 5.07 -3.11
N LEU A 20 19.23 5.97 -3.57
CA LEU A 20 18.54 5.78 -4.85
C LEU A 20 19.48 6.07 -6.03
N LYS A 21 20.44 6.98 -5.85
CA LYS A 21 21.48 7.29 -6.84
C LYS A 21 22.46 6.13 -7.04
N GLU A 22 22.74 5.39 -5.98
CA GLU A 22 23.66 4.25 -6.00
C GLU A 22 23.03 2.97 -6.59
N LEU A 23 21.69 2.87 -6.59
CA LEU A 23 20.99 1.69 -7.08
C LEU A 23 20.70 1.79 -8.57
N THR A 24 21.03 0.73 -9.29
CA THR A 24 20.56 0.53 -10.66
C THR A 24 19.06 0.28 -10.70
N THR A 25 18.42 0.55 -11.85
CA THR A 25 17.01 0.21 -12.09
C THR A 25 16.72 -1.26 -11.79
N SER A 26 17.65 -2.17 -12.14
CA SER A 26 17.54 -3.59 -11.86
C SER A 26 17.44 -3.89 -10.36
N GLU A 27 18.27 -3.24 -9.55
CA GLU A 27 18.25 -3.41 -8.09
C GLU A 27 16.98 -2.82 -7.47
N ILE A 28 16.54 -1.64 -7.93
CA ILE A 28 15.28 -1.04 -7.51
C ILE A 28 14.11 -2.00 -7.79
N CYS A 29 14.07 -2.60 -8.99
CA CYS A 29 13.06 -3.60 -9.33
C CYS A 29 13.13 -4.84 -8.41
N LYS A 30 14.32 -5.33 -8.07
CA LYS A 30 14.51 -6.47 -7.15
C LYS A 30 14.02 -6.15 -5.74
N VAL A 31 14.28 -4.94 -5.24
CA VAL A 31 13.77 -4.46 -3.94
C VAL A 31 12.25 -4.47 -3.95
N TRP A 32 11.61 -3.90 -4.98
CA TRP A 32 10.15 -3.87 -5.08
C TRP A 32 9.52 -5.25 -5.27
N ALA A 33 10.15 -6.14 -6.04
CA ALA A 33 9.71 -7.53 -6.18
C ALA A 33 9.75 -8.26 -4.82
N SER A 34 10.82 -8.06 -4.05
CA SER A 34 11.00 -8.65 -2.72
C SER A 34 10.00 -8.09 -1.70
N ALA A 35 9.79 -6.78 -1.69
CA ALA A 35 8.80 -6.13 -0.85
C ALA A 35 7.37 -6.61 -1.17
N SER A 36 7.02 -6.69 -2.46
CA SER A 36 5.73 -7.20 -2.92
C SER A 36 5.51 -8.66 -2.49
N LYS A 37 6.53 -9.49 -2.63
CA LYS A 37 6.50 -10.89 -2.17
C LYS A 37 6.32 -11.00 -0.66
N TYR A 38 6.99 -10.14 0.12
CA TYR A 38 6.82 -10.08 1.56
C TYR A 38 5.39 -9.68 1.95
N ILE A 39 4.87 -8.59 1.39
CA ILE A 39 3.50 -8.12 1.63
C ILE A 39 2.51 -9.25 1.35
N ARG A 40 2.62 -9.89 0.18
CA ARG A 40 1.75 -11.01 -0.18
C ARG A 40 1.78 -12.14 0.86
N ARG A 41 2.96 -12.52 1.36
CA ARG A 41 3.10 -13.56 2.41
C ARG A 41 2.40 -13.17 3.71
N GLN A 42 2.55 -11.93 4.15
CA GLN A 42 1.87 -11.44 5.36
C GLN A 42 0.35 -11.41 5.19
N LEU A 43 -0.14 -10.96 4.03
CA LEU A 43 -1.57 -10.93 3.71
C LEU A 43 -2.20 -12.32 3.68
N LEU A 44 -1.49 -13.34 3.17
CA LEU A 44 -1.94 -14.74 3.23
C LEU A 44 -2.10 -15.24 4.68
N GLN A 45 -1.31 -14.70 5.60
CA GLN A 45 -1.39 -14.99 7.04
C GLN A 45 -2.35 -14.05 7.80
N LYS A 46 -3.18 -13.26 7.09
CA LYS A 46 -4.12 -12.29 7.66
C LYS A 46 -3.47 -11.18 8.48
N ARG A 47 -2.19 -10.88 8.23
CA ARG A 47 -1.46 -9.81 8.91
C ARG A 47 -1.47 -8.55 8.06
N ALA A 48 -1.84 -7.43 8.66
CA ALA A 48 -1.72 -6.12 8.05
C ALA A 48 -0.25 -5.70 7.94
N VAL A 49 0.09 -4.97 6.88
CA VAL A 49 1.46 -4.48 6.63
C VAL A 49 1.42 -2.97 6.38
N GLU A 50 1.98 -2.19 7.30
CA GLU A 50 2.19 -0.76 7.12
C GLU A 50 3.54 -0.48 6.44
N ILE A 51 3.51 0.29 5.34
CA ILE A 51 4.70 0.66 4.56
C ILE A 51 4.96 2.18 4.57
N GLY A 52 4.46 2.88 5.59
CA GLY A 52 4.59 4.32 5.79
C GLY A 52 3.60 5.17 4.97
N VAL A 53 3.43 4.87 3.67
CA VAL A 53 2.43 5.55 2.82
C VAL A 53 1.01 5.01 3.04
N GLY A 54 0.87 3.84 3.64
CA GLY A 54 -0.41 3.23 3.95
C GLY A 54 -0.25 1.81 4.45
N THR A 55 -1.39 1.15 4.59
CA THR A 55 -1.48 -0.19 5.16
C THR A 55 -2.14 -1.12 4.16
N PHE A 56 -1.49 -2.25 3.87
CA PHE A 56 -2.09 -3.37 3.17
C PHE A 56 -2.76 -4.29 4.17
N ALA A 57 -3.95 -4.77 3.84
CA ALA A 57 -4.66 -5.77 4.64
C ALA A 57 -5.56 -6.64 3.76
N VAL A 58 -5.99 -7.78 4.30
CA VAL A 58 -7.07 -8.58 3.73
C VAL A 58 -8.29 -8.38 4.62
N VAL A 59 -9.42 -8.05 4.01
CA VAL A 59 -10.69 -7.84 4.72
C VAL A 59 -11.75 -8.81 4.22
N PRO A 60 -12.62 -9.32 5.11
CA PRO A 60 -13.80 -10.06 4.68
C PRO A 60 -14.71 -9.19 3.83
N ALA A 61 -15.21 -9.75 2.73
CA ALA A 61 -16.15 -9.12 1.83
C ALA A 61 -17.18 -10.15 1.35
N ARG A 62 -18.22 -9.67 0.67
CA ARG A 62 -19.28 -10.50 0.09
C ARG A 62 -19.32 -10.24 -1.40
N ALA A 63 -19.30 -11.30 -2.20
CA ALA A 63 -19.45 -11.22 -3.65
C ALA A 63 -20.77 -11.88 -4.06
N THR A 64 -21.57 -11.19 -4.87
CA THR A 64 -22.79 -11.76 -5.48
C THR A 64 -22.40 -12.66 -6.63
N VAL A 65 -22.94 -13.87 -6.67
CA VAL A 65 -22.69 -14.89 -7.70
C VAL A 65 -24.04 -15.41 -8.20
N GLY A 66 -24.39 -15.11 -9.47
CA GLY A 66 -25.69 -15.48 -10.04
C GLY A 66 -26.89 -14.75 -9.40
N GLU A 67 -28.10 -15.24 -9.65
CA GLU A 67 -29.31 -14.73 -8.99
C GLU A 67 -29.25 -15.02 -7.49
N ASP A 68 -28.97 -13.96 -6.72
CA ASP A 68 -29.09 -13.83 -5.27
C ASP A 68 -28.21 -14.71 -4.36
N LYS A 69 -27.23 -15.44 -4.89
CA LYS A 69 -26.26 -16.13 -4.03
C LYS A 69 -25.13 -15.19 -3.63
N VAL A 70 -24.80 -15.17 -2.33
CA VAL A 70 -23.71 -14.35 -1.79
C VAL A 70 -22.61 -15.25 -1.23
N LEU A 71 -21.41 -15.12 -1.79
CA LEU A 71 -20.22 -15.86 -1.35
C LEU A 71 -19.36 -14.98 -0.42
N PRO A 72 -18.96 -15.47 0.77
CA PRO A 72 -17.92 -14.80 1.55
C PRO A 72 -16.59 -14.91 0.81
N VAL A 73 -15.96 -13.76 0.57
CA VAL A 73 -14.67 -13.67 -0.09
C VAL A 73 -13.73 -12.82 0.74
N GLU A 74 -12.44 -12.91 0.43
CA GLU A 74 -11.42 -12.12 1.08
C GLU A 74 -10.80 -11.16 0.08
N ARG A 75 -10.86 -9.87 0.39
CA ARG A 75 -10.43 -8.82 -0.53
C ARG A 75 -9.16 -8.15 0.00
N PRO A 76 -8.07 -8.13 -0.76
CA PRO A 76 -6.93 -7.29 -0.42
C PRO A 76 -7.31 -5.82 -0.59
N VAL A 77 -6.93 -4.99 0.38
CA VAL A 77 -7.15 -3.55 0.36
C VAL A 77 -5.87 -2.83 0.71
N PHE A 78 -5.68 -1.67 0.10
CA PHE A 78 -4.67 -0.71 0.49
C PHE A 78 -5.36 0.53 1.06
N GLN A 79 -5.05 0.88 2.30
CA GLN A 79 -5.54 2.08 2.95
C GLN A 79 -4.43 3.12 3.01
N PRO A 80 -4.52 4.20 2.21
CA PRO A 80 -3.54 5.29 2.29
C PRO A 80 -3.58 5.94 3.67
N CYS A 81 -2.43 6.43 4.13
CA CYS A 81 -2.37 7.15 5.40
C CYS A 81 -3.18 8.46 5.33
N ARG A 82 -3.59 8.98 6.50
CA ARG A 82 -4.43 10.19 6.59
C ARG A 82 -3.85 11.38 5.84
N MET A 83 -2.52 11.51 5.83
CA MET A 83 -1.81 12.59 5.15
C MET A 83 -2.03 12.55 3.63
N LEU A 84 -1.82 11.39 2.99
CA LEU A 84 -2.01 11.22 1.55
C LEU A 84 -3.47 11.41 1.14
N LYS A 85 -4.42 10.89 1.94
CA LYS A 85 -5.86 11.10 1.70
C LYS A 85 -6.20 12.59 1.66
N LYS A 86 -5.69 13.38 2.60
CA LYS A 86 -5.94 14.82 2.67
C LYS A 86 -5.25 15.57 1.53
N PHE A 87 -3.99 15.25 1.25
CA PHE A 87 -3.19 15.92 0.22
C PHE A 87 -3.78 15.73 -1.17
N TYR A 88 -4.07 14.48 -1.55
CA TYR A 88 -4.63 14.14 -2.86
C TYR A 88 -6.16 14.20 -2.93
N LYS A 89 -6.83 14.67 -1.86
CA LYS A 89 -8.31 14.73 -1.76
C LYS A 89 -9.00 13.41 -2.10
N LEU A 90 -8.41 12.29 -1.68
CA LEU A 90 -8.89 10.94 -2.03
C LEU A 90 -10.18 10.60 -1.26
N LYS A 91 -11.20 10.17 -2.00
CA LYS A 91 -12.40 9.53 -1.41
C LYS A 91 -12.12 8.03 -1.27
N CYS A 92 -11.70 7.59 -0.08
CA CYS A 92 -11.49 6.17 0.20
C CYS A 92 -12.70 5.58 0.92
N ALA A 93 -13.15 4.39 0.51
CA ALA A 93 -14.14 3.63 1.26
C ALA A 93 -13.65 3.38 2.69
N LYS A 94 -14.52 3.61 3.68
CA LYS A 94 -14.22 3.30 5.08
C LYS A 94 -14.17 1.78 5.22
N THR A 95 -12.96 1.24 5.28
CA THR A 95 -12.72 -0.19 5.49
C THR A 95 -12.06 -0.33 6.85
N LYS A 96 -12.64 -1.12 7.77
CA LYS A 96 -11.96 -1.44 9.03
C LYS A 96 -10.87 -2.46 8.70
N ILE A 97 -9.63 -2.03 8.87
CA ILE A 97 -8.47 -2.93 8.83
C ILE A 97 -8.31 -3.51 10.24
N PRO A 98 -8.15 -4.83 10.40
CA PRO A 98 -7.88 -5.45 11.69
C PRO A 98 -6.54 -5.01 12.28
#